data_AF-A0A1Q4FZK4-F1
#
_entry.id   AF-A0A1Q4FZK4-F1
#
_cell.length_a   1.000
_cell.length_b   1.000
_cell.length_c   1.000
_cell.angle_alpha   90.00
_cell.angle_beta   90.00
_cell.angle_gamma   90.00
#
_symmetry.space_group_name_H-M   'P 1'
#
loop_
_entity.id
_entity.type
_entity.pdbx_description
1 polymer ?
#
loop_
_entity_poly.entity_id
_entity_poly.type
_entity_poly.pdbx_seq_one_letter_code
_entity_poly.pdbx_strand_id
1 'polypeptide(L)'
;MRLRYAILGTLLVLSAFGAQAQGPLPVLDGKMSGPRSAVLVLGTPHLSEIKRPLAGPLQPLIERLAAFKPDIITIENLSGEQCDLIARHPSVYPAEELAPYCVNTEPAKAATGLDVPAAIAEYTTTLRNWPAQPTAAQRRRLAAVFLAGGEHPSALVQWLQLPADEQHAGDGLDEALVARLQKIAASNNESYSIAARLAARLGLTRVHATDDHTGDNVQIDDEKAYGEAIHAAWDQASKQAKANHTRQEELSQGDDLLALYRFVNRPDVLRTGIENDFALAMADPSPQHYGRYYVAGWEARNLRMVANIRAAFRERPGARVLSIVGSSHKPWFDGLLGQMQGVEIVDAQQALK
;
A
#
# COMPACT_ATOMS: atom_id res chain seq x y z
N MET A 1 -31.47 -24.82 -73.86
CA MET A 1 -30.43 -23.77 -73.88
C MET A 1 -30.92 -22.56 -73.08
N ARG A 2 -30.69 -22.53 -71.76
CA ARG A 2 -30.71 -21.31 -70.93
C ARG A 2 -29.74 -21.51 -69.76
N LEU A 3 -28.59 -20.86 -69.90
CA LEU A 3 -27.54 -20.70 -68.91
C LEU A 3 -28.10 -19.93 -67.71
N ARG A 4 -27.94 -20.43 -66.48
CA ARG A 4 -28.09 -19.60 -65.27
C ARG A 4 -26.81 -19.73 -64.45
N TYR A 5 -26.06 -18.63 -64.46
CA TYR A 5 -24.83 -18.42 -63.75
C TYR A 5 -25.03 -18.47 -62.23
N ALA A 6 -24.05 -19.09 -61.57
CA ALA A 6 -23.83 -19.05 -60.15
C ALA A 6 -23.48 -17.62 -59.70
N ILE A 7 -24.00 -17.21 -58.54
CA ILE A 7 -23.32 -16.25 -57.67
C ILE A 7 -23.34 -16.89 -56.27
N LEU A 8 -22.23 -17.54 -55.95
CA LEU A 8 -21.90 -17.98 -54.61
C LEU A 8 -21.44 -16.73 -53.85
N GLY A 9 -22.29 -16.20 -52.96
CA GLY A 9 -21.94 -15.08 -52.10
C GLY A 9 -21.00 -15.54 -50.99
N THR A 10 -19.70 -15.34 -51.18
CA THR A 10 -18.69 -15.54 -50.14
C THR A 10 -18.85 -14.44 -49.08
N LEU A 11 -19.48 -14.76 -47.95
CA LEU A 11 -19.46 -13.92 -46.74
C LEU A 11 -18.05 -13.94 -46.16
N LEU A 12 -17.28 -12.88 -46.41
CA LEU A 12 -15.98 -12.66 -45.80
C LEU A 12 -16.18 -11.95 -44.45
N VAL A 13 -15.55 -12.56 -43.44
CA VAL A 13 -15.58 -12.27 -42.01
C VAL A 13 -14.87 -10.94 -41.69
N LEU A 14 -15.45 -10.16 -40.78
CA LEU A 14 -14.74 -9.14 -39.99
C LEU A 14 -14.96 -9.46 -38.51
N SER A 15 -14.31 -10.53 -38.05
CA SER A 15 -14.00 -10.69 -36.64
C SER A 15 -13.07 -9.53 -36.27
N ALA A 16 -13.61 -8.59 -35.50
CA ALA A 16 -12.85 -7.52 -34.87
C ALA A 16 -11.84 -8.16 -33.91
N PHE A 17 -10.68 -8.56 -34.44
CA PHE A 17 -9.50 -8.74 -33.63
C PHE A 17 -9.12 -7.35 -33.14
N GLY A 18 -9.66 -6.97 -31.97
CA GLY A 18 -9.08 -5.88 -31.20
C GLY A 18 -7.59 -6.18 -31.09
N ALA A 19 -6.76 -5.25 -31.56
CA ALA A 19 -5.32 -5.37 -31.46
C ALA A 19 -4.98 -5.44 -29.97
N GLN A 20 -4.83 -6.65 -29.42
CA GLN A 20 -4.12 -6.80 -28.17
C GLN A 20 -2.70 -6.35 -28.48
N ALA A 21 -2.29 -5.24 -27.86
CA ALA A 21 -0.90 -4.82 -27.86
C ALA A 21 -0.09 -5.89 -27.13
N GLN A 22 0.23 -7.00 -27.80
CA GLN A 22 1.24 -7.95 -27.37
C GLN A 22 2.59 -7.28 -27.60
N GLY A 23 2.87 -6.27 -26.78
CA GLY A 23 4.12 -5.55 -26.77
C GLY A 23 5.27 -6.48 -26.37
N PRO A 24 6.53 -6.08 -26.59
CA PRO A 24 7.69 -6.92 -26.34
C PRO A 24 7.98 -7.19 -24.83
N LEU A 25 7.29 -6.50 -23.93
CA LEU A 25 7.59 -6.50 -22.49
C LEU A 25 7.43 -7.86 -21.79
N PRO A 26 6.41 -8.69 -22.05
CA PRO A 26 6.23 -9.96 -21.36
C PRO A 26 7.36 -10.97 -21.56
N VAL A 27 8.17 -10.82 -22.63
CA VAL A 27 9.31 -11.71 -22.93
C VAL A 27 10.67 -11.07 -22.66
N LEU A 28 10.69 -9.80 -22.23
CA LEU A 28 11.92 -9.01 -22.06
C LEU A 28 12.90 -9.64 -21.06
N ASP A 29 12.38 -10.27 -20.01
CA ASP A 29 13.18 -10.92 -18.97
C ASP A 29 13.37 -12.44 -19.17
N GLY A 30 12.98 -12.99 -20.33
CA GLY A 30 13.04 -14.44 -20.59
C GLY A 30 14.45 -15.04 -20.58
N LYS A 31 15.49 -14.21 -20.72
CA LYS A 31 16.91 -14.59 -20.59
C LYS A 31 17.60 -13.90 -19.41
N MET A 32 16.84 -13.35 -18.46
CA MET A 32 17.40 -12.68 -17.30
C MET A 32 18.26 -13.65 -16.49
N SER A 33 19.44 -13.18 -16.08
CA SER A 33 20.32 -13.91 -15.16
C SER A 33 19.99 -13.57 -13.71
N GLY A 34 20.11 -14.54 -12.81
CA GLY A 34 19.84 -14.37 -11.39
C GLY A 34 18.36 -14.57 -11.00
N PRO A 35 18.05 -14.53 -9.69
CA PRO A 35 16.71 -14.76 -9.19
C PRO A 35 15.75 -13.60 -9.51
N ARG A 36 14.46 -13.93 -9.66
CA ARG A 36 13.37 -12.94 -9.65
C ARG A 36 13.14 -12.44 -8.23
N SER A 37 12.76 -11.19 -8.09
CA SER A 37 12.25 -10.64 -6.83
C SER A 37 10.86 -11.19 -6.56
N ALA A 38 10.66 -11.75 -5.37
CA ALA A 38 9.39 -12.33 -4.96
C ALA A 38 8.58 -11.27 -4.20
N VAL A 39 7.40 -10.91 -4.70
CA VAL A 39 6.54 -9.88 -4.10
C VAL A 39 5.26 -10.51 -3.59
N LEU A 40 5.06 -10.44 -2.27
CA LEU A 40 3.84 -10.81 -1.58
C LEU A 40 3.04 -9.56 -1.27
N VAL A 41 1.86 -9.41 -1.88
CA VAL A 41 0.92 -8.33 -1.56
C VAL A 41 -0.11 -8.84 -0.56
N LEU A 42 -0.14 -8.24 0.63
CA LEU A 42 -1.08 -8.50 1.70
C LEU A 42 -2.14 -7.40 1.74
N GLY A 43 -3.36 -7.74 1.35
CA GLY A 43 -4.55 -6.91 1.54
C GLY A 43 -4.95 -6.88 3.02
N THR A 44 -5.29 -5.70 3.53
CA THR A 44 -5.76 -5.50 4.91
C THR A 44 -7.21 -4.97 4.99
N PRO A 45 -7.98 -5.36 6.02
CA PRO A 45 -9.12 -4.57 6.49
C PRO A 45 -8.64 -3.53 7.52
N HIS A 46 -8.81 -2.23 7.24
CA HIS A 46 -8.36 -1.10 8.07
C HIS A 46 -8.48 -1.36 9.59
N LEU A 47 -7.36 -1.69 10.23
CA LEU A 47 -7.33 -2.15 11.63
C LEU A 47 -7.74 -1.06 12.63
N SER A 48 -7.73 0.21 12.22
CA SER A 48 -8.18 1.36 13.01
C SER A 48 -9.63 1.24 13.47
N GLU A 49 -10.45 0.48 12.74
CA GLU A 49 -11.87 0.27 13.07
C GLU A 49 -12.07 -0.72 14.22
N ILE A 50 -11.09 -1.59 14.45
CA ILE A 50 -11.14 -2.55 15.54
C ILE A 50 -10.63 -1.86 16.81
N LYS A 51 -11.46 -1.77 17.87
CA LYS A 51 -11.10 -1.02 19.09
C LYS A 51 -10.43 -1.87 20.18
N ARG A 52 -10.51 -3.19 20.09
CA ARG A 52 -9.86 -4.12 21.05
C ARG A 52 -8.36 -4.27 20.75
N PRO A 53 -7.52 -4.65 21.74
CA PRO A 53 -6.09 -4.90 21.50
C PRO A 53 -5.85 -6.03 20.49
N LEU A 54 -4.92 -5.83 19.54
CA LEU A 54 -4.66 -6.78 18.46
C LEU A 54 -3.29 -7.48 18.53
N ALA A 55 -2.42 -7.13 19.48
CA ALA A 55 -1.06 -7.67 19.54
C ALA A 55 -1.02 -9.22 19.62
N GLY A 56 -1.84 -9.82 20.50
CA GLY A 56 -1.97 -11.27 20.60
C GLY A 56 -2.67 -11.88 19.38
N PRO A 57 -3.89 -11.43 19.02
CA PRO A 57 -4.63 -11.94 17.86
C PRO A 57 -3.88 -11.87 16.51
N LEU A 58 -2.97 -10.89 16.31
CA LEU A 58 -2.16 -10.77 15.09
C LEU A 58 -0.94 -11.69 15.06
N GLN A 59 -0.55 -12.30 16.19
CA GLN A 59 0.69 -13.07 16.27
C GLN A 59 0.77 -14.21 15.24
N PRO A 60 -0.29 -15.02 15.00
CA PRO A 60 -0.25 -16.07 13.97
C PRO A 60 -0.02 -15.50 12.56
N LEU A 61 -0.60 -14.34 12.24
CA LEU A 61 -0.35 -13.66 10.97
C LEU A 61 1.11 -13.22 10.85
N ILE A 62 1.64 -12.55 11.88
CA ILE A 62 3.04 -12.09 11.91
C ILE A 62 4.01 -13.27 11.75
N GLU A 63 3.70 -14.44 12.30
CA GLU A 63 4.51 -15.65 12.12
C GLU A 63 4.53 -16.14 10.68
N ARG A 64 3.38 -16.15 9.97
CA ARG A 64 3.34 -16.51 8.55
C ARG A 64 4.13 -15.52 7.69
N LEU A 65 3.98 -14.23 7.96
CA LEU A 65 4.72 -13.19 7.26
C LEU A 65 6.23 -13.23 7.57
N ALA A 66 6.63 -13.57 8.80
CA ALA A 66 8.03 -13.77 9.16
C ALA A 66 8.63 -15.01 8.47
N ALA A 67 7.84 -16.07 8.29
CA ALA A 67 8.26 -17.25 7.51
C ALA A 67 8.49 -16.91 6.03
N PHE A 68 7.81 -15.89 5.51
CA PHE A 68 8.11 -15.30 4.21
C PHE A 68 9.45 -14.56 4.19
N LYS A 69 10.11 -14.25 5.32
CA LYS A 69 11.45 -13.60 5.35
C LYS A 69 11.58 -12.40 4.39
N PRO A 70 10.72 -11.38 4.48
CA PRO A 70 10.85 -10.20 3.64
C PRO A 70 12.15 -9.44 3.93
N ASP A 71 12.85 -9.06 2.87
CA ASP A 71 13.99 -8.14 2.91
C ASP A 71 13.54 -6.67 2.94
N ILE A 72 12.32 -6.42 2.43
CA ILE A 72 11.70 -5.11 2.28
C ILE A 72 10.23 -5.24 2.65
N ILE A 73 9.73 -4.27 3.42
CA ILE A 73 8.31 -4.14 3.75
C ILE A 73 7.84 -2.76 3.30
N THR A 74 6.81 -2.71 2.45
CA THR A 74 6.16 -1.47 1.99
C THR A 74 4.77 -1.32 2.61
N ILE A 75 4.32 -0.08 2.77
CA ILE A 75 3.09 0.27 3.49
C ILE A 75 2.32 1.38 2.76
N GLU A 76 0.99 1.36 2.93
CA GLU A 76 0.06 2.41 2.49
C GLU A 76 0.12 3.64 3.41
N ASN A 77 1.27 4.31 3.41
CA ASN A 77 1.41 5.63 4.00
C ASN A 77 2.03 6.56 2.97
N LEU A 78 1.65 7.85 3.00
CA LEU A 78 2.40 8.89 2.32
C LEU A 78 3.77 9.04 2.98
N SER A 79 4.81 9.15 2.18
CA SER A 79 6.15 9.47 2.68
C SER A 79 6.20 10.93 3.15
N GLY A 80 7.18 11.25 4.00
CA GLY A 80 7.40 12.65 4.35
C GLY A 80 7.75 13.51 3.14
N GLU A 81 8.48 12.96 2.17
CA GLU A 81 8.79 13.63 0.90
C GLU A 81 7.53 14.01 0.13
N GLN A 82 6.54 13.11 0.08
CA GLN A 82 5.27 13.38 -0.59
C GLN A 82 4.46 14.44 0.13
N CYS A 83 4.41 14.39 1.47
CA CYS A 83 3.73 15.39 2.27
C CYS A 83 4.39 16.78 2.16
N ASP A 84 5.71 16.84 2.07
CA ASP A 84 6.46 18.08 1.84
C ASP A 84 6.21 18.65 0.43
N LEU A 85 6.11 17.78 -0.61
CA LEU A 85 5.64 18.19 -1.94
C LEU A 85 4.23 18.79 -1.87
N ILE A 86 3.28 18.07 -1.26
CA ILE A 86 1.87 18.50 -1.12
C ILE A 86 1.81 19.88 -0.45
N ALA A 87 2.51 20.06 0.67
CA ALA A 87 2.52 21.31 1.44
C ALA A 87 3.05 22.51 0.63
N ARG A 88 3.96 22.28 -0.33
CA ARG A 88 4.52 23.34 -1.20
C ARG A 88 3.62 23.70 -2.39
N HIS A 89 2.57 22.92 -2.66
CA HIS A 89 1.68 23.13 -3.80
C HIS A 89 0.19 23.19 -3.39
N PRO A 90 -0.19 24.11 -2.48
CA PRO A 90 -1.56 24.16 -1.91
C PRO A 90 -2.65 24.51 -2.93
N SER A 91 -2.30 25.12 -4.07
CA SER A 91 -3.25 25.41 -5.15
C SER A 91 -3.53 24.20 -6.05
N VAL A 92 -2.72 23.14 -5.92
CA VAL A 92 -2.88 21.89 -6.67
C VAL A 92 -3.43 20.81 -5.75
N TYR A 93 -2.91 20.71 -4.54
CA TYR A 93 -3.26 19.70 -3.56
C TYR A 93 -3.91 20.36 -2.34
N PRO A 94 -5.25 20.26 -2.19
CA PRO A 94 -5.95 20.87 -1.07
C PRO A 94 -5.45 20.30 0.26
N ALA A 95 -4.88 21.16 1.10
CA ALA A 95 -4.25 20.73 2.35
C ALA A 95 -5.25 20.05 3.31
N GLU A 96 -6.52 20.45 3.28
CA GLU A 96 -7.56 19.91 4.16
C GLU A 96 -7.91 18.45 3.82
N GLU A 97 -7.92 18.10 2.54
CA GLU A 97 -8.21 16.74 2.06
C GLU A 97 -7.06 15.77 2.36
N LEU A 98 -5.82 16.28 2.34
CA LEU A 98 -4.62 15.45 2.52
C LEU A 98 -4.05 15.47 3.94
N ALA A 99 -4.50 16.41 4.78
CA ALA A 99 -4.10 16.51 6.18
C ALA A 99 -4.25 15.20 6.99
N PRO A 100 -5.29 14.37 6.79
CA PRO A 100 -5.40 13.09 7.50
C PRO A 100 -4.27 12.10 7.20
N TYR A 101 -3.65 12.20 6.02
CA TYR A 101 -2.60 11.28 5.57
C TYR A 101 -1.20 11.80 5.89
N CYS A 102 -1.04 13.11 6.06
CA CYS A 102 0.23 13.75 6.38
C CYS A 102 0.41 14.01 7.88
N VAL A 103 1.44 13.40 8.45
CA VAL A 103 1.78 13.53 9.86
C VAL A 103 2.41 14.89 10.17
N ASN A 104 2.04 15.49 11.30
CA ASN A 104 2.69 16.70 11.80
C ASN A 104 4.11 16.41 12.33
N THR A 105 5.12 16.99 11.68
CA THR A 105 6.55 16.82 12.00
C THR A 105 7.12 17.95 12.87
N GLU A 106 6.36 19.02 13.16
CA GLU A 106 6.85 20.17 13.92
C GLU A 106 7.41 19.82 15.31
N PRO A 107 6.81 18.90 16.11
CA PRO A 107 7.42 18.49 17.37
C PRO A 107 8.80 17.85 17.18
N ALA A 108 8.97 17.04 16.13
CA ALA A 108 10.24 16.38 15.85
C ALA A 108 11.28 17.35 15.30
N LYS A 109 10.86 18.33 14.49
CA LYS A 109 11.70 19.44 14.07
C LYS A 109 12.18 20.28 15.25
N ALA A 110 11.31 20.58 16.21
CA ALA A 110 11.68 21.30 17.42
C ALA A 110 12.72 20.55 18.25
N ALA A 111 12.58 19.22 18.38
CA ALA A 111 13.51 18.39 19.16
C ALA A 111 14.85 18.14 18.45
N THR A 112 14.85 18.01 17.12
CA THR A 112 16.03 17.58 16.34
C THR A 112 16.74 18.69 15.58
N GLY A 113 16.05 19.82 15.35
CA GLY A 113 16.48 20.89 14.44
C GLY A 113 16.32 20.56 12.95
N LEU A 114 15.71 19.42 12.61
CA LEU A 114 15.58 18.95 11.23
C LEU A 114 14.18 19.20 10.68
N ASP A 115 14.08 19.91 9.57
CA ASP A 115 12.88 19.85 8.73
C ASP A 115 12.86 18.55 7.90
N VAL A 116 11.78 18.35 7.14
CA VAL A 116 11.57 17.11 6.39
C VAL A 116 12.72 16.85 5.38
N PRO A 117 13.12 17.80 4.50
CA PRO A 117 14.27 17.59 3.62
C PRO A 117 15.57 17.26 4.34
N ALA A 118 15.90 17.97 5.42
CA ALA A 118 17.12 17.72 6.19
C ALA A 118 17.09 16.34 6.86
N ALA A 119 15.95 15.94 7.41
CA ALA A 119 15.76 14.62 8.00
C ALA A 119 15.88 13.50 6.96
N ILE A 120 15.34 13.69 5.75
CA ILE A 120 15.48 12.75 4.62
C ILE A 120 16.95 12.57 4.24
N ALA A 121 17.68 13.67 4.12
CA ALA A 121 19.11 13.63 3.81
C ALA A 121 19.90 12.89 4.91
N GLU A 122 19.56 13.12 6.18
CA GLU A 122 20.24 12.50 7.33
C GLU A 122 19.94 11.00 7.42
N TYR A 123 18.68 10.55 7.38
CA TYR A 123 18.40 9.11 7.47
C TYR A 123 18.94 8.38 6.25
N THR A 124 18.92 8.98 5.05
CA THR A 124 19.44 8.35 3.83
C THR A 124 20.95 8.14 3.92
N THR A 125 21.67 9.12 4.46
CA THR A 125 23.11 9.01 4.67
C THR A 125 23.45 8.04 5.80
N THR A 126 22.70 8.10 6.90
CA THR A 126 22.86 7.19 8.05
C THR A 126 22.65 5.74 7.64
N LEU A 127 21.60 5.43 6.88
CA LEU A 127 21.27 4.06 6.46
C LEU A 127 22.30 3.45 5.50
N ARG A 128 23.00 4.25 4.68
CA ARG A 128 24.10 3.78 3.82
C ARG A 128 25.29 3.26 4.62
N ASN A 129 25.51 3.81 5.81
CA ASN A 129 26.61 3.46 6.70
C ASN A 129 26.12 2.81 8.00
N TRP A 130 24.94 2.19 7.97
CA TRP A 130 24.34 1.61 9.17
C TRP A 130 25.20 0.44 9.68
N PRO A 131 25.67 0.46 10.94
CA PRO A 131 26.53 -0.59 11.46
C PRO A 131 25.76 -1.90 11.62
N ALA A 132 26.49 -3.03 11.53
CA ALA A 132 25.92 -4.35 11.80
C ALA A 132 25.37 -4.50 13.23
N GLN A 133 25.96 -3.76 14.19
CA GLN A 133 25.54 -3.71 15.59
C GLN A 133 25.40 -2.25 16.02
N PRO A 134 24.26 -1.59 15.72
CA PRO A 134 24.02 -0.22 16.13
C PRO A 134 23.86 -0.10 17.65
N THR A 135 24.39 0.98 18.21
CA THR A 135 24.19 1.31 19.63
C THR A 135 22.75 1.77 19.88
N ALA A 136 22.31 1.72 21.13
CA ALA A 136 21.00 2.25 21.51
C ALA A 136 20.85 3.74 21.18
N ALA A 137 21.91 4.53 21.38
CA ALA A 137 21.96 5.94 20.98
C ALA A 137 21.76 6.15 19.47
N GLN A 138 22.39 5.32 18.63
CA GLN A 138 22.21 5.38 17.17
C GLN A 138 20.76 5.07 16.77
N ARG A 139 20.12 4.09 17.42
CA ARG A 139 18.72 3.74 17.17
C ARG A 139 17.76 4.84 17.61
N ARG A 140 17.96 5.43 18.80
CA ARG A 140 17.18 6.59 19.25
C ARG A 140 17.33 7.78 18.31
N ARG A 141 18.57 8.09 17.88
CA ARG A 141 18.81 9.14 16.88
C ARG A 141 18.07 8.85 15.58
N LEU A 142 18.20 7.64 15.04
CA LEU A 142 17.52 7.29 13.80
C LEU A 142 15.99 7.32 13.94
N ALA A 143 15.44 6.92 15.10
CA ALA A 143 14.02 7.07 15.39
C ALA A 143 13.58 8.55 15.37
N ALA A 144 14.34 9.44 16.02
CA ALA A 144 14.07 10.87 16.03
C ALA A 144 14.12 11.49 14.62
N VAL A 145 15.13 11.12 13.83
CA VAL A 145 15.27 11.57 12.44
C VAL A 145 14.12 11.07 11.57
N PHE A 146 13.67 9.83 11.73
CA PHE A 146 12.48 9.33 11.02
C PHE A 146 11.21 10.09 11.41
N LEU A 147 11.01 10.44 12.69
CA LEU A 147 9.88 11.28 13.10
C LEU A 147 9.93 12.67 12.45
N ALA A 148 11.12 13.29 12.38
CA ALA A 148 11.32 14.58 11.73
C ALA A 148 11.07 14.50 10.21
N GLY A 149 11.42 13.38 9.59
CA GLY A 149 11.17 13.08 8.18
C GLY A 149 9.77 12.57 7.87
N GLY A 150 8.83 12.54 8.83
CA GLY A 150 7.46 12.04 8.60
C GLY A 150 7.32 10.53 8.49
N GLU A 151 8.39 9.76 8.72
CA GLU A 151 8.46 8.30 8.57
C GLU A 151 8.12 7.57 9.88
N HIS A 152 6.94 7.86 10.47
CA HIS A 152 6.57 7.35 11.80
C HIS A 152 6.63 5.82 11.96
N PRO A 153 6.15 5.00 11.00
CA PRO A 153 6.31 3.55 11.06
C PRO A 153 7.79 3.10 11.12
N SER A 154 8.69 3.77 10.39
CA SER A 154 10.13 3.50 10.41
C SER A 154 10.78 3.95 11.72
N ALA A 155 10.33 5.05 12.32
CA ALA A 155 10.74 5.43 13.66
C ALA A 155 10.37 4.36 14.69
N LEU A 156 9.15 3.79 14.57
CA LEU A 156 8.70 2.70 15.44
C LEU A 156 9.55 1.43 15.26
N VAL A 157 10.01 1.12 14.05
CA VAL A 157 10.94 -0.01 13.81
C VAL A 157 12.21 0.12 14.65
N GLN A 158 12.78 1.32 14.74
CA GLN A 158 13.98 1.57 15.55
C GLN A 158 13.68 1.50 17.05
N TRP A 159 12.56 2.11 17.46
CA TRP A 159 12.11 2.08 18.86
C TRP A 159 11.88 0.65 19.37
N LEU A 160 11.21 -0.19 18.60
CA LEU A 160 10.91 -1.58 18.98
C LEU A 160 12.14 -2.50 19.00
N GLN A 161 13.26 -2.09 18.39
CA GLN A 161 14.54 -2.80 18.45
C GLN A 161 15.43 -2.36 19.63
N LEU A 162 15.01 -1.35 20.40
CA LEU A 162 15.71 -0.97 21.63
C LEU A 162 15.37 -1.94 22.77
N PRO A 163 16.36 -2.29 23.62
CA PRO A 163 16.10 -2.84 24.95
C PRO A 163 15.09 -1.97 25.73
N ALA A 164 14.31 -2.58 26.61
CA ALA A 164 13.24 -1.89 27.32
C ALA A 164 13.76 -0.74 28.21
N ASP A 165 14.95 -0.88 28.77
CA ASP A 165 15.65 0.13 29.57
C ASP A 165 16.26 1.25 28.71
N GLU A 166 16.39 1.06 27.40
CA GLU A 166 16.89 2.06 26.43
C GLU A 166 15.76 2.78 25.69
N GLN A 167 14.50 2.40 25.93
CA GLN A 167 13.29 3.03 25.43
C GLN A 167 12.93 4.28 26.25
N HIS A 168 13.77 5.31 26.17
CA HIS A 168 13.60 6.59 26.86
C HIS A 168 14.06 7.78 26.00
N ALA A 169 13.88 9.00 26.51
CA ALA A 169 14.34 10.22 25.86
C ALA A 169 15.88 10.30 25.82
N GLY A 170 16.42 10.88 24.76
CA GLY A 170 17.85 10.97 24.48
C GLY A 170 18.14 10.91 22.98
N ASP A 171 19.32 11.40 22.59
CA ASP A 171 19.84 11.29 21.22
C ASP A 171 18.93 11.93 20.14
N GLY A 172 18.16 12.95 20.51
CA GLY A 172 17.19 13.63 19.64
C GLY A 172 15.73 13.26 19.88
N LEU A 173 15.47 12.22 20.68
CA LEU A 173 14.13 11.99 21.24
C LEU A 173 13.96 12.81 22.51
N ASP A 174 12.93 13.64 22.57
CA ASP A 174 12.43 14.21 23.81
C ASP A 174 11.24 13.39 24.35
N GLU A 175 10.69 13.78 25.49
CA GLU A 175 9.55 13.09 26.10
C GLU A 175 8.30 13.10 25.21
N ALA A 176 8.10 14.14 24.40
CA ALA A 176 6.96 14.22 23.50
C ALA A 176 7.08 13.22 22.33
N LEU A 177 8.29 13.06 21.79
CA LEU A 177 8.58 12.06 20.75
C LEU A 177 8.53 10.64 21.29
N VAL A 178 9.00 10.41 22.51
CA VAL A 178 8.84 9.12 23.20
C VAL A 178 7.36 8.78 23.39
N ALA A 179 6.56 9.72 23.91
CA ALA A 179 5.12 9.53 24.06
C ALA A 179 4.44 9.26 22.71
N ARG A 180 4.89 9.90 21.63
CA ARG A 180 4.41 9.62 20.26
C ARG A 180 4.72 8.19 19.84
N LEU A 181 5.95 7.71 20.06
CA LEU A 181 6.37 6.33 19.74
C LEU A 181 5.55 5.30 20.53
N GLN A 182 5.34 5.53 21.82
CA GLN A 182 4.50 4.68 22.68
C GLN A 182 3.04 4.66 22.19
N LYS A 183 2.49 5.82 21.82
CA LYS A 183 1.13 5.93 21.28
C LYS A 183 0.97 5.14 19.98
N ILE A 184 1.87 5.29 19.01
CA ILE A 184 1.78 4.53 17.75
C ILE A 184 2.06 3.04 17.95
N ALA A 185 2.93 2.66 18.91
CA ALA A 185 3.14 1.25 19.26
C ALA A 185 1.88 0.57 19.79
N ALA A 186 1.02 1.32 20.49
CA ALA A 186 -0.25 0.85 21.04
C ALA A 186 -1.45 0.99 20.08
N SER A 187 -1.27 1.65 18.94
CA SER A 187 -2.37 1.92 17.99
C SER A 187 -2.67 0.69 17.13
N ASN A 188 -3.96 0.46 16.87
CA ASN A 188 -4.40 -0.51 15.87
C ASN A 188 -4.30 0.12 14.49
N ASN A 189 -3.26 -0.22 13.76
CA ASN A 189 -2.97 0.26 12.42
C ASN A 189 -1.95 -0.69 11.80
N GLU A 190 -2.13 -1.08 10.57
CA GLU A 190 -1.33 -2.10 9.89
C GLU A 190 0.14 -1.75 9.80
N SER A 191 0.44 -0.47 9.55
CA SER A 191 1.82 0.02 9.48
C SER A 191 2.54 -0.08 10.81
N TYR A 192 1.82 -0.03 11.94
CA TYR A 192 2.39 -0.15 13.28
C TYR A 192 2.27 -1.58 13.84
N SER A 193 1.06 -2.12 13.88
CA SER A 193 0.71 -3.42 14.47
C SER A 193 1.23 -4.61 13.67
N ILE A 194 1.49 -4.45 12.36
CA ILE A 194 2.04 -5.51 11.52
C ILE A 194 3.39 -5.11 10.96
N ALA A 195 3.46 -4.06 10.13
CA ALA A 195 4.66 -3.76 9.35
C ALA A 195 5.87 -3.43 10.23
N ALA A 196 5.75 -2.43 11.12
CA ALA A 196 6.84 -2.01 11.99
C ALA A 196 7.28 -3.11 12.97
N ARG A 197 6.33 -3.84 13.56
CA ARG A 197 6.61 -4.97 14.46
C ARG A 197 7.31 -6.12 13.75
N LEU A 198 6.87 -6.47 12.53
CA LEU A 198 7.52 -7.49 11.72
C LEU A 198 8.93 -7.05 11.30
N ALA A 199 9.08 -5.82 10.81
CA ALA A 199 10.39 -5.26 10.47
C ALA A 199 11.36 -5.29 11.66
N ALA A 200 10.90 -4.88 12.85
CA ALA A 200 11.69 -4.94 14.08
C ALA A 200 12.08 -6.38 14.45
N ARG A 201 11.14 -7.33 14.38
CA ARG A 201 11.40 -8.77 14.62
C ARG A 201 12.44 -9.35 13.67
N LEU A 202 12.46 -8.88 12.43
CA LEU A 202 13.39 -9.34 11.38
C LEU A 202 14.71 -8.56 11.37
N GLY A 203 14.89 -7.55 12.22
CA GLY A 203 16.08 -6.71 12.25
C GLY A 203 16.21 -5.77 11.05
N LEU A 204 15.12 -5.50 10.33
CA LEU A 204 15.10 -4.52 9.26
C LEU A 204 15.27 -3.11 9.82
N THR A 205 15.86 -2.20 9.05
CA THR A 205 16.13 -0.83 9.51
C THR A 205 14.95 0.12 9.32
N ARG A 206 14.01 -0.21 8.42
CA ARG A 206 12.84 0.62 8.15
C ARG A 206 11.75 -0.18 7.43
N VAL A 207 10.58 0.44 7.33
CA VAL A 207 9.57 0.13 6.32
C VAL A 207 9.56 1.24 5.27
N HIS A 208 8.88 1.04 4.14
CA HIS A 208 8.87 1.99 3.04
C HIS A 208 7.45 2.49 2.77
N ALA A 209 7.21 3.78 2.98
CA ALA A 209 5.98 4.46 2.57
C ALA A 209 5.88 4.46 1.03
N THR A 210 4.76 3.97 0.51
CA THR A 210 4.55 3.86 -0.95
C THR A 210 3.23 4.43 -1.43
N ASP A 211 2.41 5.00 -0.55
CA ASP A 211 1.17 5.66 -0.98
C ASP A 211 1.46 6.92 -1.80
N ASP A 212 0.51 7.31 -2.66
CA ASP A 212 0.64 8.49 -3.50
C ASP A 212 -0.73 9.09 -3.92
N HIS A 213 -1.19 10.05 -3.12
CA HIS A 213 -2.42 10.80 -3.37
C HIS A 213 -2.29 11.93 -4.40
N THR A 214 -1.15 12.07 -5.07
CA THR A 214 -1.06 13.00 -6.20
C THR A 214 -1.67 12.40 -7.47
N GLY A 215 -1.98 11.09 -7.45
CA GLY A 215 -2.60 10.36 -8.56
C GLY A 215 -4.13 10.43 -8.58
N ASP A 216 -4.79 10.58 -7.43
CA ASP A 216 -6.25 10.60 -7.29
C ASP A 216 -6.83 11.99 -6.99
N ASN A 217 -6.00 13.03 -7.04
CA ASN A 217 -6.39 14.43 -6.96
C ASN A 217 -7.05 14.91 -8.27
N VAL A 218 -8.29 14.50 -8.50
CA VAL A 218 -9.09 14.85 -9.68
C VAL A 218 -9.85 16.16 -9.43
N GLN A 219 -9.86 17.07 -10.39
CA GLN A 219 -10.67 18.30 -10.32
C GLN A 219 -12.13 17.97 -10.65
N ILE A 220 -13.03 18.26 -9.70
CA ILE A 220 -14.46 17.99 -9.82
C ILE A 220 -15.23 19.31 -9.69
N ASP A 221 -15.94 19.71 -10.75
CA ASP A 221 -16.69 20.98 -10.76
C ASP A 221 -17.89 20.99 -9.79
N ASP A 222 -18.55 19.83 -9.63
CA ASP A 222 -19.67 19.62 -8.70
C ASP A 222 -19.38 18.41 -7.81
N GLU A 223 -18.65 18.65 -6.72
CA GLU A 223 -18.24 17.63 -5.75
C GLU A 223 -19.44 16.92 -5.12
N LYS A 224 -20.56 17.63 -4.95
CA LYS A 224 -21.77 17.06 -4.37
C LYS A 224 -22.39 16.06 -5.33
N ALA A 225 -22.60 16.43 -6.59
CA ALA A 225 -23.15 15.52 -7.59
C ALA A 225 -22.22 14.32 -7.84
N TYR A 226 -20.91 14.54 -7.83
CA TYR A 226 -19.91 13.48 -7.89
C TYR A 226 -20.06 12.50 -6.71
N GLY A 227 -20.07 13.00 -5.48
CA GLY A 227 -20.24 12.17 -4.28
C GLY A 227 -21.56 11.41 -4.26
N GLU A 228 -22.66 12.04 -4.68
CA GLU A 228 -23.97 11.38 -4.80
C GLU A 228 -23.95 10.25 -5.85
N ALA A 229 -23.30 10.46 -7.00
CA ALA A 229 -23.19 9.45 -8.04
C ALA A 229 -22.40 8.22 -7.59
N ILE A 230 -21.25 8.43 -6.92
CA ILE A 230 -20.41 7.33 -6.41
C ILE A 230 -21.11 6.56 -5.29
N HIS A 231 -21.72 7.25 -4.32
CA HIS A 231 -22.50 6.59 -3.26
C HIS A 231 -23.69 5.79 -3.82
N ALA A 232 -24.41 6.33 -4.81
CA ALA A 232 -25.51 5.63 -5.47
C ALA A 232 -25.03 4.36 -6.20
N ALA A 233 -23.79 4.34 -6.71
CA ALA A 233 -23.18 3.14 -7.26
C ALA A 233 -22.94 2.09 -6.15
N TRP A 234 -22.37 2.48 -5.01
CA TRP A 234 -22.10 1.57 -3.89
C TRP A 234 -23.38 1.02 -3.23
N ASP A 235 -24.48 1.79 -3.22
CA ASP A 235 -25.78 1.34 -2.71
C ASP A 235 -26.35 0.14 -3.49
N GLN A 236 -25.90 -0.08 -4.72
CA GLN A 236 -26.26 -1.21 -5.56
C GLN A 236 -25.49 -2.50 -5.22
N ALA A 237 -24.86 -2.54 -4.05
CA ALA A 237 -24.05 -3.66 -3.63
C ALA A 237 -24.75 -5.03 -3.77
N SER A 238 -24.04 -5.99 -4.36
CA SER A 238 -24.57 -7.33 -4.61
C SER A 238 -24.83 -8.08 -3.31
N LYS A 239 -25.71 -9.10 -3.35
CA LYS A 239 -25.93 -10.00 -2.19
C LYS A 239 -24.63 -10.63 -1.70
N GLN A 240 -23.74 -11.00 -2.63
CA GLN A 240 -22.45 -11.57 -2.30
C GLN A 240 -21.51 -10.56 -1.64
N ALA A 241 -21.50 -9.30 -2.10
CA ALA A 241 -20.69 -8.24 -1.47
C ALA A 241 -21.15 -7.98 -0.03
N LYS A 242 -22.46 -7.90 0.20
CA LYS A 242 -23.04 -7.79 1.56
C LYS A 242 -22.67 -8.98 2.44
N ALA A 243 -22.78 -10.21 1.92
CA ALA A 243 -22.37 -11.41 2.64
C ALA A 243 -20.87 -11.42 2.97
N ASN A 244 -20.02 -10.97 2.04
CA ASN A 244 -18.57 -10.85 2.28
C ASN A 244 -18.27 -9.82 3.36
N HIS A 245 -18.95 -8.67 3.35
CA HIS A 245 -18.82 -7.65 4.37
C HIS A 245 -19.19 -8.17 5.77
N THR A 246 -20.37 -8.78 5.92
CA THR A 246 -20.78 -9.41 7.18
C THR A 246 -19.77 -10.46 7.65
N ARG A 247 -19.25 -11.28 6.73
CA ARG A 247 -18.24 -12.28 7.08
C ARG A 247 -16.91 -11.66 7.54
N GLN A 248 -16.49 -10.57 6.91
CA GLN A 248 -15.30 -9.81 7.32
C GLN A 248 -15.48 -9.22 8.72
N GLU A 249 -16.65 -8.66 9.02
CA GLU A 249 -16.99 -8.13 10.35
C GLU A 249 -16.98 -9.23 11.41
N GLU A 250 -17.61 -10.38 11.15
CA GLU A 250 -17.57 -11.53 12.07
C GLU A 250 -16.12 -11.96 12.39
N LEU A 251 -15.28 -12.04 11.36
CA LEU A 251 -13.88 -12.44 11.52
C LEU A 251 -13.04 -11.38 12.25
N SER A 252 -13.35 -10.08 12.11
CA SER A 252 -12.61 -9.01 12.79
C SER A 252 -12.87 -8.97 14.30
N GLN A 253 -14.04 -9.45 14.73
CA GLN A 253 -14.38 -9.60 16.15
C GLN A 253 -13.77 -10.85 16.79
N GLY A 254 -13.40 -11.87 16.01
CA GLY A 254 -12.82 -13.12 16.51
C GLY A 254 -11.32 -13.03 16.81
N ASP A 255 -10.80 -13.90 17.69
CA ASP A 255 -9.38 -13.90 18.05
C ASP A 255 -8.44 -14.45 16.95
N ASP A 256 -8.98 -15.15 15.96
CA ASP A 256 -8.23 -15.64 14.81
C ASP A 256 -8.21 -14.60 13.68
N LEU A 257 -7.35 -13.58 13.81
CA LEU A 257 -7.16 -12.60 12.75
C LEU A 257 -6.41 -13.20 11.55
N LEU A 258 -5.74 -14.34 11.67
CA LEU A 258 -5.18 -15.02 10.49
C LEU A 258 -6.30 -15.51 9.57
N ALA A 259 -7.43 -15.99 10.10
CA ALA A 259 -8.61 -16.31 9.31
C ALA A 259 -9.21 -15.08 8.60
N LEU A 260 -9.24 -13.91 9.25
CA LEU A 260 -9.62 -12.64 8.62
C LEU A 260 -8.74 -12.33 7.41
N TYR A 261 -7.41 -12.36 7.59
CA TYR A 261 -6.47 -12.05 6.53
C TYR A 261 -6.51 -13.06 5.38
N ARG A 262 -6.70 -14.36 5.68
CA ARG A 262 -6.97 -15.36 4.64
C ARG A 262 -8.23 -15.01 3.88
N PHE A 263 -9.32 -14.65 4.56
CA PHE A 263 -10.59 -14.33 3.92
C PHE A 263 -10.48 -13.12 2.97
N VAL A 264 -9.97 -11.98 3.45
CA VAL A 264 -9.92 -10.75 2.63
C VAL A 264 -8.92 -10.81 1.47
N ASN A 265 -7.98 -11.76 1.51
CA ASN A 265 -7.01 -11.99 0.43
C ASN A 265 -7.43 -13.10 -0.55
N ARG A 266 -8.66 -13.64 -0.44
CA ARG A 266 -9.14 -14.65 -1.39
C ARG A 266 -9.45 -14.02 -2.74
N PRO A 267 -9.08 -14.67 -3.87
CA PRO A 267 -9.35 -14.12 -5.20
C PRO A 267 -10.82 -13.82 -5.48
N ASP A 268 -11.75 -14.65 -4.98
CA ASP A 268 -13.19 -14.43 -5.18
C ASP A 268 -13.72 -13.27 -4.32
N VAL A 269 -13.22 -13.10 -3.10
CA VAL A 269 -13.59 -11.98 -2.22
C VAL A 269 -13.08 -10.66 -2.82
N LEU A 270 -11.82 -10.63 -3.26
CA LEU A 270 -11.23 -9.48 -3.94
C LEU A 270 -11.99 -9.13 -5.21
N ARG A 271 -12.33 -10.11 -6.05
CA ARG A 271 -13.12 -9.87 -7.26
C ARG A 271 -14.47 -9.24 -6.94
N THR A 272 -15.21 -9.78 -5.97
CA THR A 272 -16.49 -9.20 -5.54
C THR A 272 -16.31 -7.77 -5.04
N GLY A 273 -15.23 -7.47 -4.30
CA GLY A 273 -14.91 -6.11 -3.87
C GLY A 273 -14.72 -5.15 -5.05
N ILE A 274 -13.92 -5.55 -6.05
CA ILE A 274 -13.66 -4.75 -7.26
C ILE A 274 -14.93 -4.51 -8.07
N GLU A 275 -15.74 -5.55 -8.25
CA GLU A 275 -17.01 -5.45 -8.96
C GLU A 275 -17.97 -4.50 -8.23
N ASN A 276 -18.02 -4.57 -6.90
CA ASN A 276 -18.91 -3.77 -6.07
C ASN A 276 -18.52 -2.29 -6.00
N ASP A 277 -17.23 -2.01 -6.01
CA ASP A 277 -16.75 -0.63 -5.87
C ASP A 277 -16.59 0.02 -7.25
N PHE A 278 -15.67 -0.52 -8.05
CA PHE A 278 -15.21 0.14 -9.27
C PHE A 278 -16.04 -0.21 -10.49
N ALA A 279 -16.51 -1.46 -10.64
CA ALA A 279 -17.34 -1.80 -11.78
C ALA A 279 -18.74 -1.15 -11.69
N LEU A 280 -19.31 -1.04 -10.49
CA LEU A 280 -20.54 -0.28 -10.26
C LEU A 280 -20.32 1.21 -10.52
N ALA A 281 -19.22 1.80 -10.02
CA ALA A 281 -18.88 3.19 -10.35
C ALA A 281 -18.74 3.40 -11.87
N MET A 282 -18.05 2.51 -12.59
CA MET A 282 -17.89 2.61 -14.05
C MET A 282 -19.21 2.52 -14.84
N ALA A 283 -20.27 1.98 -14.23
CA ALA A 283 -21.61 1.93 -14.80
C ALA A 283 -22.46 3.19 -14.52
N ASP A 284 -21.90 4.17 -13.81
CA ASP A 284 -22.53 5.47 -13.55
C ASP A 284 -23.07 6.11 -14.85
N PRO A 285 -24.37 6.44 -14.90
CA PRO A 285 -25.01 7.00 -16.09
C PRO A 285 -24.87 8.53 -16.19
N SER A 286 -24.22 9.19 -15.22
CA SER A 286 -24.09 10.65 -15.25
C SER A 286 -23.48 11.14 -16.58
N PRO A 287 -24.02 12.22 -17.19
CA PRO A 287 -23.46 12.76 -18.44
C PRO A 287 -22.03 13.28 -18.26
N GLN A 288 -21.62 13.60 -17.02
CA GLN A 288 -20.27 14.00 -16.65
C GLN A 288 -19.30 12.81 -16.58
N HIS A 289 -19.83 11.58 -16.50
CA HIS A 289 -19.06 10.35 -16.35
C HIS A 289 -18.23 10.31 -15.05
N TYR A 290 -18.82 10.75 -13.94
CA TYR A 290 -18.20 10.77 -12.61
C TYR A 290 -17.56 9.44 -12.22
N GLY A 291 -18.23 8.32 -12.52
CA GLY A 291 -17.66 6.99 -12.32
C GLY A 291 -16.30 6.76 -12.96
N ARG A 292 -16.08 7.29 -14.18
CA ARG A 292 -14.80 7.18 -14.88
C ARG A 292 -13.71 8.04 -14.24
N TYR A 293 -14.07 9.18 -13.67
CA TYR A 293 -13.12 10.04 -12.95
C TYR A 293 -12.65 9.36 -11.68
N TYR A 294 -13.58 8.77 -10.93
CA TYR A 294 -13.27 8.00 -9.73
C TYR A 294 -12.30 6.86 -10.02
N VAL A 295 -12.62 6.00 -11.01
CA VAL A 295 -11.76 4.86 -11.35
C VAL A 295 -10.43 5.30 -11.95
N ALA A 296 -10.39 6.35 -12.79
CA ALA A 296 -9.14 6.86 -13.36
C ALA A 296 -8.20 7.43 -12.28
N GLY A 297 -8.74 8.16 -11.30
CA GLY A 297 -7.96 8.64 -10.16
C GLY A 297 -7.41 7.48 -9.33
N TRP A 298 -8.26 6.48 -9.03
CA TRP A 298 -7.84 5.28 -8.31
C TRP A 298 -6.74 4.49 -9.05
N GLU A 299 -6.88 4.29 -10.36
CA GLU A 299 -5.88 3.65 -11.21
C GLU A 299 -4.56 4.43 -11.21
N ALA A 300 -4.63 5.76 -11.34
CA ALA A 300 -3.45 6.62 -11.33
C ALA A 300 -2.71 6.58 -9.97
N ARG A 301 -3.43 6.59 -8.84
CA ARG A 301 -2.83 6.36 -7.51
C ARG A 301 -2.15 4.99 -7.44
N ASN A 302 -2.83 3.91 -7.83
CA ASN A 302 -2.24 2.57 -7.81
C ASN A 302 -0.99 2.43 -8.70
N LEU A 303 -0.98 3.05 -9.88
CA LEU A 303 0.19 3.08 -10.77
C LEU A 303 1.40 3.75 -10.08
N ARG A 304 1.18 4.88 -9.40
CA ARG A 304 2.24 5.59 -8.66
C ARG A 304 2.70 4.78 -7.45
N MET A 305 1.78 4.19 -6.70
CA MET A 305 2.12 3.31 -5.56
C MET A 305 2.99 2.13 -5.99
N VAL A 306 2.61 1.45 -7.08
CA VAL A 306 3.37 0.33 -7.63
C VAL A 306 4.74 0.76 -8.15
N ALA A 307 4.86 1.96 -8.73
CA ALA A 307 6.16 2.53 -9.08
C ALA A 307 7.04 2.78 -7.83
N ASN A 308 6.46 3.28 -6.74
CA ASN A 308 7.16 3.48 -5.46
C ASN A 308 7.60 2.14 -4.84
N ILE A 309 6.77 1.10 -4.92
CA ILE A 309 7.15 -0.27 -4.51
C ILE A 309 8.34 -0.75 -5.32
N ARG A 310 8.30 -0.62 -6.66
CA ARG A 310 9.44 -1.00 -7.52
C ARG A 310 10.70 -0.23 -7.15
N ALA A 311 10.58 1.07 -6.88
CA ALA A 311 11.70 1.90 -6.45
C ALA A 311 12.33 1.42 -5.14
N ALA A 312 11.55 0.85 -4.22
CA ALA A 312 12.05 0.37 -2.94
C ALA A 312 13.03 -0.83 -3.06
N PHE A 313 12.93 -1.64 -4.12
CA PHE A 313 13.74 -2.84 -4.29
C PHE A 313 14.56 -2.91 -5.59
N ARG A 314 14.57 -1.86 -6.42
CA ARG A 314 15.24 -1.89 -7.73
C ARG A 314 16.76 -2.14 -7.64
N GLU A 315 17.43 -1.71 -6.56
CA GLU A 315 18.84 -1.99 -6.31
C GLU A 315 19.10 -3.32 -5.59
N ARG A 316 18.07 -4.15 -5.37
CA ARG A 316 18.19 -5.46 -4.69
C ARG A 316 17.58 -6.58 -5.54
N PRO A 317 18.30 -7.04 -6.59
CA PRO A 317 17.86 -8.18 -7.39
C PRO A 317 17.61 -9.41 -6.51
N GLY A 318 16.47 -10.09 -6.71
CA GLY A 318 16.09 -11.27 -5.93
C GLY A 318 15.47 -10.99 -4.55
N ALA A 319 15.25 -9.71 -4.20
CA ALA A 319 14.64 -9.36 -2.91
C ALA A 319 13.24 -9.97 -2.73
N ARG A 320 12.93 -10.29 -1.47
CA ARG A 320 11.61 -10.69 -1.01
C ARG A 320 10.89 -9.45 -0.45
N VAL A 321 9.83 -9.02 -1.12
CA VAL A 321 9.09 -7.80 -0.79
C VAL A 321 7.73 -8.19 -0.22
N LEU A 322 7.40 -7.69 0.97
CA LEU A 322 6.05 -7.75 1.52
C LEU A 322 5.41 -6.36 1.38
N SER A 323 4.36 -6.25 0.57
CA SER A 323 3.58 -5.02 0.43
C SER A 323 2.29 -5.13 1.23
N ILE A 324 2.10 -4.26 2.23
CA ILE A 324 0.91 -4.23 3.08
C ILE A 324 0.06 -3.02 2.67
N VAL A 325 -1.15 -3.28 2.19
CA VAL A 325 -2.02 -2.26 1.58
C VAL A 325 -3.49 -2.62 1.80
N GLY A 326 -4.38 -1.65 1.80
CA GLY A 326 -5.83 -1.84 1.82
C GLY A 326 -6.26 -2.87 0.77
N SER A 327 -7.20 -3.75 1.14
CA SER A 327 -7.59 -4.88 0.29
C SER A 327 -8.10 -4.47 -1.10
N SER A 328 -8.66 -3.27 -1.25
CA SER A 328 -9.08 -2.70 -2.54
C SER A 328 -7.91 -2.44 -3.50
N HIS A 329 -6.70 -2.15 -3.01
CA HIS A 329 -5.52 -1.93 -3.87
C HIS A 329 -4.90 -3.23 -4.39
N LYS A 330 -5.06 -4.34 -3.66
CA LYS A 330 -4.36 -5.60 -3.94
C LYS A 330 -4.53 -6.09 -5.39
N PRO A 331 -5.73 -6.06 -6.02
CA PRO A 331 -5.89 -6.50 -7.39
C PRO A 331 -5.08 -5.70 -8.41
N TRP A 332 -4.96 -4.37 -8.21
CA TRP A 332 -4.07 -3.54 -9.03
C TRP A 332 -2.61 -3.87 -8.78
N PHE A 333 -2.21 -4.04 -7.52
CA PHE A 333 -0.83 -4.35 -7.18
C PHE A 333 -0.41 -5.69 -7.78
N ASP A 334 -1.19 -6.75 -7.58
CA ASP A 334 -0.93 -8.08 -8.17
C ASP A 334 -0.82 -7.99 -9.70
N GLY A 335 -1.73 -7.27 -10.35
CA GLY A 335 -1.77 -7.12 -11.81
C GLY A 335 -0.64 -6.27 -12.39
N LEU A 336 -0.31 -5.13 -11.79
CA LEU A 336 0.69 -4.19 -12.28
C LEU A 336 2.12 -4.67 -11.95
N LEU A 337 2.36 -5.15 -10.73
CA LEU A 337 3.67 -5.72 -10.35
C LEU A 337 3.95 -7.00 -11.13
N GLY A 338 2.92 -7.82 -11.42
CA GLY A 338 3.05 -9.03 -12.23
C GLY A 338 3.44 -8.79 -13.68
N GLN A 339 3.29 -7.55 -14.19
CA GLN A 339 3.76 -7.15 -15.52
C GLN A 339 5.22 -6.69 -15.55
N MET A 340 5.85 -6.50 -14.38
CA MET A 340 7.21 -5.98 -14.28
C MET A 340 8.28 -7.04 -14.49
N GLN A 341 9.38 -6.64 -15.12
CA GLN A 341 10.50 -7.54 -15.39
C GLN A 341 11.23 -7.96 -14.10
N GLY A 342 11.50 -9.26 -14.02
CA GLY A 342 12.17 -9.91 -12.90
C GLY A 342 11.34 -9.95 -11.62
N VAL A 343 10.02 -9.75 -11.69
CA VAL A 343 9.10 -9.86 -10.55
C VAL A 343 8.33 -11.17 -10.64
N GLU A 344 8.12 -11.81 -9.49
CA GLU A 344 7.20 -12.93 -9.29
C GLU A 344 6.21 -12.55 -8.19
N ILE A 345 4.91 -12.69 -8.46
CA ILE A 345 3.87 -12.47 -7.46
C ILE A 345 3.64 -13.74 -6.65
N VAL A 346 3.75 -13.62 -5.34
CA VAL A 346 3.55 -14.72 -4.40
C VAL A 346 2.10 -14.73 -3.94
N ASP A 347 1.46 -15.89 -4.06
CA ASP A 347 0.07 -16.09 -3.62
C ASP A 347 -0.04 -15.89 -2.10
N ALA A 348 -0.81 -14.88 -1.69
CA ALA A 348 -1.08 -14.58 -0.29
C ALA A 348 -1.80 -15.72 0.44
N GLN A 349 -2.73 -16.44 -0.22
CA GLN A 349 -3.37 -17.62 0.38
C GLN A 349 -2.34 -18.68 0.72
N GLN A 350 -1.37 -18.92 -0.16
CA GLN A 350 -0.31 -19.87 0.07
C GLN A 350 0.65 -19.42 1.17
N ALA A 351 1.07 -18.15 1.16
CA ALA A 351 1.95 -17.59 2.18
C ALA A 351 1.32 -17.60 3.58
N LEU A 352 -0.02 -17.52 3.67
CA LEU A 352 -0.77 -17.51 4.91
C LEU A 352 -1.26 -18.89 5.37
N LYS A 353 -0.98 -19.99 4.64
CA LYS A 353 -1.38 -21.38 5.02
C LYS A 353 -0.79 -21.82 6.33
#